data_AF-A0A3Q3LKY6-F1
#
_entry.id   AF-A0A3Q3LKY6-F1
#
_cell.length_a   1.000
_cell.length_b   1.000
_cell.length_c   1.000
_cell.angle_alpha   90.00
_cell.angle_beta   90.00
_cell.angle_gamma   90.00
#
_symmetry.space_group_name_H-M   'P 1'
#
loop_
_entity.id
_entity.type
_entity.pdbx_description
1 polymer ?
#
loop_
_entity_poly.entity_id
_entity_poly.type
_entity_poly.pdbx_seq_one_letter_code
_entity_poly.pdbx_strand_id
1 'polypeptide(L)'
;MACFAAALLLLLSGFINLMAANKDSCDLYAAVGQSMSLPFIYEGLTSSHVLRWTHNDSIIFYRQQGRVSVGKSGDITPTGSLILKNLQPLSAGSYQANVLYPNATSAKTWASRLCIMDEVSKPKLTYSCDFKSSAVNLNCEVVKAQGLVFSWTLDEKTLTSETRQTLSISLAQLKGERRFTCSVKNKVSIEKSVIVRPTCKAPPPSPPTLLCFKSSIVMTVFAAGVGLILLLLIIVVILCCRNKHNKTQMRAGGRGELRMLSLNKQEMDSDAPDYETMHPSEDSPPATPEPSARDYYKNVSQPEAETENSPPQLSSAAEGQRPSPVPKPRTRSPPTVLPKESSDM
;
A
#
# COMPACT_ATOMS: atom_id res chain seq x y z
N MET A 1 -47.87 -12.23 -21.44
CA MET A 1 -47.35 -13.11 -20.36
C MET A 1 -45.84 -12.93 -20.10
N ALA A 2 -45.00 -12.72 -21.12
CA ALA A 2 -43.54 -12.55 -20.95
C ALA A 2 -43.09 -11.26 -20.24
N CYS A 3 -43.78 -10.11 -20.44
CA CYS A 3 -43.40 -8.85 -19.76
C CYS A 3 -43.58 -8.88 -18.24
N PHE A 4 -44.55 -9.65 -17.73
CA PHE A 4 -44.79 -9.77 -16.29
C PHE A 4 -43.70 -10.59 -15.59
N ALA A 5 -43.12 -11.58 -16.26
CA ALA A 5 -42.01 -12.38 -15.73
C ALA A 5 -40.71 -11.55 -15.63
N ALA A 6 -40.42 -10.73 -16.63
CA ALA A 6 -39.24 -9.86 -16.63
C ALA A 6 -39.31 -8.77 -15.55
N ALA A 7 -40.49 -8.16 -15.33
CA ALA A 7 -40.69 -7.18 -14.28
C ALA A 7 -40.55 -7.78 -12.87
N LEU A 8 -41.04 -9.02 -12.66
CA LEU A 8 -40.92 -9.73 -11.38
C LEU A 8 -39.47 -10.13 -11.07
N LEU A 9 -38.69 -10.54 -12.08
CA LEU A 9 -37.25 -10.83 -11.94
C LEU A 9 -36.40 -9.59 -11.64
N LEU A 10 -36.76 -8.43 -12.22
CA LEU A 10 -36.10 -7.15 -11.91
C LEU A 10 -36.45 -6.65 -10.50
N LEU A 11 -37.70 -6.86 -10.04
CA LEU A 11 -38.09 -6.59 -8.67
C LEU A 11 -37.37 -7.52 -7.68
N LEU A 12 -37.32 -8.83 -7.94
CA LEU A 12 -36.63 -9.80 -7.08
C LEU A 12 -35.11 -9.59 -7.04
N SER A 13 -34.46 -9.23 -8.15
CA SER A 13 -33.03 -8.89 -8.17
C SER A 13 -32.72 -7.54 -7.51
N GLY A 14 -33.64 -6.57 -7.57
CA GLY A 14 -33.56 -5.33 -6.79
C GLY A 14 -33.63 -5.56 -5.27
N PHE A 15 -34.48 -6.49 -4.82
CA PHE A 15 -34.59 -6.85 -3.40
C PHE A 15 -33.37 -7.63 -2.87
N ILE A 16 -32.74 -8.49 -3.68
CA ILE A 16 -31.53 -9.22 -3.26
C ILE A 16 -30.34 -8.26 -3.05
N ASN A 17 -30.20 -7.23 -3.89
CA ASN A 17 -29.15 -6.23 -3.73
C ASN A 17 -29.38 -5.29 -2.53
N LEU A 18 -30.64 -5.04 -2.14
CA LEU A 18 -30.95 -4.22 -0.98
C LEU A 18 -30.66 -4.94 0.35
N MET A 19 -30.80 -6.27 0.40
CA MET A 19 -30.40 -7.06 1.59
C MET A 19 -28.89 -7.29 1.70
N ALA A 20 -28.15 -7.26 0.58
CA ALA A 20 -26.70 -7.40 0.56
C ALA A 20 -25.95 -6.11 0.96
N ALA A 21 -26.59 -4.94 0.87
CA ALA A 21 -25.97 -3.64 1.13
C ALA A 21 -25.73 -3.31 2.62
N ASN A 22 -26.27 -4.09 3.56
CA ASN A 22 -26.14 -3.83 5.01
C ASN A 22 -25.06 -4.68 5.71
N LYS A 23 -24.23 -5.43 4.98
CA LYS A 23 -23.27 -6.35 5.61
C LYS A 23 -21.98 -5.66 6.10
N ASP A 24 -21.71 -4.43 5.70
CA ASP A 24 -20.42 -3.76 5.97
C ASP A 24 -20.51 -2.54 6.91
N SER A 25 -21.71 -2.08 7.28
CA SER A 25 -21.83 -0.99 8.26
C SER A 25 -21.85 -1.53 9.69
N CYS A 26 -20.92 -1.05 10.52
CA CYS A 26 -20.91 -1.32 11.95
C CYS A 26 -21.73 -0.27 12.69
N ASP A 27 -22.51 -0.71 13.67
CA ASP A 27 -23.33 0.15 14.53
C ASP A 27 -22.52 0.63 15.75
N LEU A 28 -21.67 -0.24 16.27
CA LEU A 28 -20.86 -0.02 17.47
C LEU A 28 -19.37 -0.19 17.15
N TYR A 29 -18.55 0.60 17.83
CA TYR A 29 -17.10 0.60 17.69
C TYR A 29 -16.45 0.54 19.06
N ALA A 30 -15.40 -0.27 19.18
CA ALA A 30 -14.59 -0.33 20.39
C ALA A 30 -13.12 -0.60 20.05
N ALA A 31 -12.24 -0.14 20.93
CA ALA A 31 -10.81 -0.38 20.78
C ALA A 31 -10.40 -1.76 21.33
N VAL A 32 -9.35 -2.34 20.76
CA VAL A 32 -8.72 -3.56 21.29
C VAL A 32 -8.28 -3.33 22.75
N GLY A 33 -8.50 -4.33 23.61
CA GLY A 33 -8.15 -4.31 25.03
C GLY A 33 -9.15 -3.56 25.91
N GLN A 34 -10.04 -2.72 25.35
CA GLN A 34 -11.04 -2.00 26.13
C GLN A 34 -12.17 -2.93 26.61
N SER A 35 -12.91 -2.45 27.61
CA SER A 35 -14.12 -3.08 28.11
C SER A 35 -15.30 -2.14 27.88
N MET A 36 -16.46 -2.67 27.50
CA MET A 36 -17.66 -1.87 27.25
C MET A 36 -18.93 -2.63 27.63
N SER A 37 -19.99 -1.89 27.91
CA SER A 37 -21.35 -2.45 28.05
C SER A 37 -22.11 -2.23 26.76
N LEU A 38 -22.77 -3.26 26.25
CA LEU A 38 -23.63 -3.12 25.07
C LEU A 38 -24.85 -2.24 25.40
N PRO A 39 -25.32 -1.36 24.50
CA PRO A 39 -26.36 -0.38 24.79
C PRO A 39 -27.77 -1.02 24.79
N PHE A 40 -27.99 -1.94 25.73
CA PHE A 40 -29.23 -2.64 25.98
C PHE A 40 -29.67 -2.39 27.43
N ILE A 41 -30.90 -1.93 27.63
CA ILE A 41 -31.46 -1.64 28.95
C ILE A 41 -32.88 -2.15 29.01
N TYR A 42 -33.21 -2.97 30.01
CA TYR A 42 -34.57 -3.36 30.35
C TYR A 42 -34.79 -3.18 31.86
N GLU A 43 -35.41 -2.06 32.25
CA GLU A 43 -35.59 -1.66 33.66
C GLU A 43 -36.44 -2.66 34.46
N GLY A 44 -37.38 -3.35 33.81
CA GLY A 44 -38.23 -4.37 34.43
C GLY A 44 -37.60 -5.76 34.54
N LEU A 45 -36.28 -5.89 34.37
CA LEU A 45 -35.64 -7.20 34.35
C LEU A 45 -35.64 -7.85 35.74
N THR A 46 -36.39 -8.93 35.88
CA THR A 46 -36.43 -9.75 37.11
C THR A 46 -35.84 -11.15 36.89
N SER A 47 -35.72 -11.93 37.98
CA SER A 47 -35.27 -13.33 37.92
C SER A 47 -36.26 -14.27 37.20
N SER A 48 -37.54 -13.91 37.11
CA SER A 48 -38.54 -14.72 36.39
C SER A 48 -38.38 -14.65 34.86
N HIS A 49 -37.75 -13.59 34.35
CA HIS A 49 -37.49 -13.44 32.92
C HIS A 49 -36.39 -14.38 32.44
N VAL A 50 -36.52 -14.79 31.18
CA VAL A 50 -35.42 -15.41 30.44
C VAL A 50 -34.59 -14.31 29.79
N LEU A 51 -33.28 -14.31 29.98
CA LEU A 51 -32.35 -13.43 29.27
C LEU A 51 -31.37 -14.28 28.46
N ARG A 52 -31.32 -14.05 27.15
CA ARG A 52 -30.40 -14.70 26.22
C ARG A 52 -29.59 -13.65 25.47
N TRP A 53 -28.27 -13.78 25.53
CA TRP A 53 -27.35 -13.08 24.63
C TRP A 53 -26.69 -14.06 23.67
N THR A 54 -26.55 -13.63 22.42
CA THR A 54 -25.83 -14.36 21.38
C THR A 54 -24.77 -13.49 20.74
N HIS A 55 -23.66 -14.11 20.32
CA HIS A 55 -22.63 -13.53 19.46
C HIS A 55 -22.44 -14.46 18.26
N ASN A 56 -22.63 -13.94 17.05
CA ASN A 56 -22.64 -14.72 15.80
C ASN A 56 -23.47 -16.01 15.93
N ASP A 57 -24.72 -15.86 16.38
CA ASP A 57 -25.71 -16.92 16.62
C ASP A 57 -25.36 -17.94 17.73
N SER A 58 -24.17 -17.85 18.32
CA SER A 58 -23.76 -18.67 19.46
C SER A 58 -24.24 -18.05 20.77
N ILE A 59 -24.85 -18.84 21.65
CA ILE A 59 -25.30 -18.37 22.96
C ILE A 59 -24.07 -18.13 23.85
N ILE A 60 -23.89 -16.89 24.29
CA ILE A 60 -22.79 -16.47 25.17
C ILE A 60 -23.24 -16.17 26.60
N PHE A 61 -24.55 -15.92 26.77
CA PHE A 61 -25.16 -15.83 28.10
C PHE A 61 -26.60 -16.34 28.04
N TYR A 62 -26.98 -17.13 29.04
CA TYR A 62 -28.36 -17.59 29.21
C TYR A 62 -28.72 -17.65 30.69
N ARG A 63 -29.83 -17.00 31.04
CA ARG A 63 -30.44 -17.04 32.37
C ARG A 63 -31.92 -17.36 32.26
N GLN A 64 -32.40 -18.29 33.06
CA GLN A 64 -33.82 -18.64 33.16
C GLN A 64 -34.15 -18.95 34.63
N GLN A 65 -35.30 -18.46 35.11
CA GLN A 65 -35.75 -18.67 36.50
C GLN A 65 -34.67 -18.32 37.55
N GLY A 66 -33.95 -17.22 37.31
CA GLY A 66 -32.87 -16.73 38.17
C GLY A 66 -31.56 -17.52 38.09
N ARG A 67 -31.51 -18.64 37.37
CA ARG A 67 -30.32 -19.48 37.22
C ARG A 67 -29.60 -19.18 35.91
N VAL A 68 -28.29 -18.98 35.99
CA VAL A 68 -27.42 -18.78 34.82
C VAL A 68 -26.90 -20.15 34.40
N SER A 69 -27.16 -20.57 33.16
CA SER A 69 -26.65 -21.84 32.60
C SER A 69 -25.48 -21.64 31.65
N VAL A 70 -25.35 -20.45 31.04
CA VAL A 70 -24.24 -20.07 30.15
C VAL A 70 -23.74 -18.68 30.54
N GLY A 71 -22.43 -18.49 30.57
CA GLY A 71 -21.78 -17.23 30.94
C GLY A 71 -21.70 -17.03 32.46
N LYS A 72 -21.50 -15.78 32.90
CA LYS A 72 -21.35 -15.41 34.32
C LYS A 72 -22.32 -14.30 34.69
N SER A 73 -22.90 -14.38 35.88
CA SER A 73 -23.81 -13.34 36.39
C SER A 73 -23.16 -11.96 36.48
N GLY A 74 -21.86 -11.89 36.80
CA GLY A 74 -21.09 -10.65 36.88
C GLY A 74 -20.73 -10.00 35.54
N ASP A 75 -21.09 -10.62 34.41
CA ASP A 75 -20.92 -10.04 33.07
C ASP A 75 -22.22 -9.40 32.56
N ILE A 76 -23.26 -9.32 33.40
CA ILE A 76 -24.56 -8.72 33.07
C ILE A 76 -24.90 -7.62 34.08
N THR A 77 -25.36 -6.47 33.59
CA THR A 77 -25.87 -5.39 34.45
C THR A 77 -27.25 -5.75 35.02
N PRO A 78 -27.73 -5.09 36.09
CA PRO A 78 -29.08 -5.32 36.62
C PRO A 78 -30.19 -5.15 35.57
N THR A 79 -29.98 -4.29 34.58
CA THR A 79 -30.90 -4.03 33.45
C THR A 79 -30.70 -4.96 32.25
N GLY A 80 -29.80 -5.94 32.34
CA GLY A 80 -29.60 -6.98 31.34
C GLY A 80 -28.58 -6.70 30.26
N SER A 81 -27.84 -5.58 30.34
CA SER A 81 -26.76 -5.27 29.41
C SER A 81 -25.61 -6.26 29.58
N LEU A 82 -25.02 -6.71 28.47
CA LEU A 82 -23.82 -7.52 28.47
C LEU A 82 -22.56 -6.65 28.57
N ILE A 83 -21.70 -6.98 29.53
CA ILE A 83 -20.39 -6.36 29.76
C ILE A 83 -19.33 -7.18 29.07
N LEU A 84 -18.77 -6.64 27.98
CA LEU A 84 -17.65 -7.21 27.27
C LEU A 84 -16.35 -6.69 27.88
N LYS A 85 -15.41 -7.58 28.18
CA LYS A 85 -14.13 -7.26 28.82
C LYS A 85 -12.97 -7.64 27.91
N ASN A 86 -11.91 -6.83 27.94
CA ASN A 86 -10.67 -7.08 27.19
C ASN A 86 -10.93 -7.46 25.72
N LEU A 87 -11.65 -6.60 25.00
CA LEU A 87 -12.09 -6.86 23.63
C LEU A 87 -10.92 -7.21 22.70
N GLN A 88 -11.10 -8.25 21.90
CA GLN A 88 -10.11 -8.70 20.91
C GLN A 88 -10.70 -8.57 19.51
N PRO A 89 -9.90 -8.65 18.43
CA PRO A 89 -10.44 -8.65 17.07
C PRO A 89 -11.53 -9.70 16.84
N LEU A 90 -11.42 -10.87 17.47
CA LEU A 90 -12.43 -11.95 17.42
C LEU A 90 -13.73 -11.62 18.17
N SER A 91 -13.74 -10.59 19.03
CA SER A 91 -14.95 -10.10 19.68
C SER A 91 -15.86 -9.31 18.73
N ALA A 92 -15.37 -8.94 17.54
CA ALA A 92 -16.19 -8.31 16.52
C ALA A 92 -17.30 -9.28 16.03
N GLY A 93 -18.42 -8.71 15.56
CA GLY A 93 -19.52 -9.50 15.01
C GLY A 93 -20.89 -9.02 15.46
N SER A 94 -21.88 -9.87 15.20
CA SER A 94 -23.29 -9.58 15.50
C SER A 94 -23.61 -10.02 16.92
N TYR A 95 -24.17 -9.11 17.72
CA TYR A 95 -24.69 -9.40 19.06
C TYR A 95 -26.21 -9.26 19.07
N GLN A 96 -26.89 -10.15 19.77
CA GLN A 96 -28.34 -10.07 19.95
C GLN A 96 -28.73 -10.40 21.40
N ALA A 97 -29.59 -9.57 21.98
CA ALA A 97 -30.25 -9.80 23.26
C ALA A 97 -31.72 -10.14 23.05
N ASN A 98 -32.22 -11.14 23.77
CA ASN A 98 -33.64 -11.47 23.84
C ASN A 98 -34.05 -11.64 25.30
N VAL A 99 -35.06 -10.89 25.73
CA VAL A 99 -35.74 -11.06 27.01
C VAL A 99 -37.10 -11.67 26.74
N LEU A 100 -37.43 -12.76 27.44
CA LEU A 100 -38.74 -13.39 27.39
C LEU A 100 -39.42 -13.33 28.75
N TYR A 101 -40.73 -13.18 28.74
CA TYR A 101 -41.58 -13.39 29.91
C TYR A 101 -41.64 -14.88 30.29
N PRO A 102 -42.09 -15.22 31.52
CA PRO A 102 -42.22 -16.61 31.96
C PRO A 102 -43.11 -17.50 31.06
N ASN A 103 -44.08 -16.90 30.38
CA ASN A 103 -44.95 -17.55 29.39
C ASN A 103 -44.30 -17.69 27.99
N ALA A 104 -42.98 -17.48 27.90
CA ALA A 104 -42.16 -17.55 26.69
C ALA A 104 -42.48 -16.51 25.60
N THR A 105 -43.30 -15.49 25.86
CA THR A 105 -43.50 -14.38 24.92
C THR A 105 -42.33 -13.39 24.98
N SER A 106 -42.03 -12.72 23.86
CA SER A 106 -40.94 -11.75 23.80
C SER A 106 -41.30 -10.48 24.58
N ALA A 107 -40.40 -10.09 25.50
CA ALA A 107 -40.51 -8.85 26.26
C ALA A 107 -39.70 -7.74 25.59
N LYS A 108 -38.46 -8.03 25.17
CA LYS A 108 -37.60 -7.08 24.46
C LYS A 108 -36.54 -7.81 23.63
N THR A 109 -36.25 -7.29 22.46
CA THR A 109 -35.16 -7.76 21.60
C THR A 109 -34.25 -6.60 21.21
N TRP A 110 -32.97 -6.89 21.00
CA TRP A 110 -31.99 -5.92 20.54
C TRP A 110 -30.93 -6.65 19.71
N ALA A 111 -30.47 -6.03 18.63
CA ALA A 111 -29.42 -6.57 17.80
C ALA A 111 -28.52 -5.44 17.31
N SER A 112 -27.21 -5.69 17.23
CA SER A 112 -26.25 -4.72 16.73
C SER A 112 -24.95 -5.38 16.32
N ARG A 113 -24.23 -4.77 15.38
CA ARG A 113 -22.89 -5.21 14.97
C ARG A 113 -21.80 -4.39 15.64
N LEU A 114 -20.91 -5.08 16.35
CA LEU A 114 -19.72 -4.51 16.97
C LEU A 114 -18.50 -4.69 16.05
N CYS A 115 -17.79 -3.60 15.81
CA CYS A 115 -16.51 -3.60 15.13
C CYS A 115 -15.39 -3.21 16.09
N ILE A 116 -14.30 -3.95 16.02
CA ILE A 116 -13.11 -3.75 16.85
C ILE A 116 -12.03 -3.09 15.99
N MET A 117 -11.45 -2.02 16.51
CA MET A 117 -10.41 -1.25 15.83
C MET A 117 -9.20 -1.07 16.74
N ASP A 118 -8.03 -0.92 16.16
CA ASP A 118 -6.87 -0.42 16.91
C ASP A 118 -7.05 1.07 17.22
N GLU A 119 -6.49 1.52 18.34
CA GLU A 119 -6.36 2.95 18.60
C GLU A 119 -5.38 3.59 17.60
N VAL A 120 -5.59 4.87 17.31
CA VAL A 120 -4.73 5.62 16.39
C VAL A 120 -3.36 5.79 17.04
N SER A 121 -2.33 5.28 16.38
CA SER A 121 -0.94 5.53 16.78
C SER A 121 -0.58 7.00 16.60
N LYS A 122 0.31 7.51 17.45
CA LYS A 122 0.78 8.90 17.38
C LYS A 122 1.34 9.26 16.00
N PRO A 123 0.72 10.23 15.29
CA PRO A 123 1.16 10.58 13.95
C PRO A 123 2.48 11.35 13.99
N LYS A 124 3.32 11.12 12.98
CA LYS A 124 4.59 11.84 12.80
C LYS A 124 4.38 12.95 11.77
N LEU A 125 4.63 14.18 12.18
CA LEU A 125 4.48 15.34 11.32
C LEU A 125 5.83 15.69 10.66
N THR A 126 5.87 15.70 9.33
CA THR A 126 7.03 16.10 8.53
C THR A 126 6.68 17.26 7.59
N TYR A 127 7.68 17.97 7.09
CA TYR A 127 7.47 19.07 6.14
C TYR A 127 8.59 19.15 5.10
N SER A 128 8.28 19.76 3.96
CA SER A 128 9.22 20.11 2.90
C SER A 128 8.90 21.49 2.35
N CYS A 129 9.94 22.26 2.00
CA CYS A 129 9.80 23.60 1.42
C CYS A 129 9.99 23.52 -0.09
N ASP A 130 8.96 23.86 -0.86
CA ASP A 130 9.03 24.00 -2.31
C ASP A 130 9.12 25.47 -2.69
N PHE A 131 10.35 25.93 -2.94
CA PHE A 131 10.61 27.31 -3.34
C PHE A 131 10.13 27.62 -4.76
N LYS A 132 9.91 26.62 -5.63
CA LYS A 132 9.42 26.85 -6.99
C LYS A 132 7.94 27.21 -6.98
N SER A 133 7.16 26.52 -6.16
CA SER A 133 5.73 26.81 -5.97
C SER A 133 5.45 27.81 -4.83
N SER A 134 6.50 28.30 -4.16
CA SER A 134 6.40 29.21 -3.01
C SER A 134 5.53 28.64 -1.87
N ALA A 135 5.67 27.34 -1.60
CA ALA A 135 4.83 26.60 -0.66
C ALA A 135 5.63 25.73 0.31
N VAL A 136 4.98 25.37 1.41
CA VAL A 136 5.44 24.39 2.39
C VAL A 136 4.41 23.28 2.47
N ASN A 137 4.87 22.07 2.16
CA ASN A 137 4.06 20.88 2.15
C ASN A 137 4.34 20.10 3.42
N LEU A 138 3.35 20.08 4.32
CA LEU A 138 3.34 19.27 5.52
C LEU A 138 2.68 17.93 5.23
N ASN A 139 3.23 16.86 5.81
CA ASN A 139 2.71 15.51 5.68
C ASN A 139 2.51 14.90 7.06
N CYS A 140 1.30 14.37 7.31
CA CYS A 140 0.97 13.67 8.53
C CYS A 140 1.16 12.16 8.30
N GLU A 141 2.30 11.63 8.71
CA GLU A 141 2.68 10.23 8.54
C GLU A 141 1.98 9.36 9.59
N VAL A 142 1.30 8.31 9.11
CA VAL A 142 0.60 7.30 9.91
C VAL A 142 0.86 5.91 9.32
N VAL A 143 0.77 4.86 10.15
CA VAL A 143 1.04 3.48 9.71
C VAL A 143 -0.03 2.97 8.73
N LYS A 144 -1.31 3.28 8.97
CA LYS A 144 -2.45 2.90 8.11
C LYS A 144 -3.38 4.09 7.99
N ALA A 145 -3.53 4.65 6.78
CA ALA A 145 -4.36 5.84 6.55
C ALA A 145 -5.86 5.53 6.30
N GLN A 146 -6.21 4.29 5.96
CA GLN A 146 -7.56 3.93 5.56
C GLN A 146 -8.57 4.15 6.69
N GLY A 147 -9.67 4.87 6.41
CA GLY A 147 -10.72 5.14 7.38
C GLY A 147 -10.36 6.14 8.48
N LEU A 148 -9.21 6.81 8.36
CA LEU A 148 -8.80 7.89 9.27
C LEU A 148 -9.24 9.26 8.75
N VAL A 149 -9.59 10.13 9.69
CA VAL A 149 -9.91 11.54 9.43
C VAL A 149 -8.77 12.39 9.98
N PHE A 150 -8.21 13.25 9.14
CA PHE A 150 -7.15 14.17 9.53
C PHE A 150 -7.75 15.53 9.88
N SER A 151 -7.10 16.24 10.78
CA SER A 151 -7.35 17.65 11.03
C SER A 151 -6.05 18.35 11.37
N TRP A 152 -5.99 19.64 11.06
CA TRP A 152 -4.78 20.44 11.20
C TRP A 152 -5.02 21.60 12.14
N THR A 153 -3.99 21.96 12.91
CA THR A 153 -3.99 23.23 13.65
C THR A 153 -2.75 24.05 13.35
N LEU A 154 -2.96 25.35 13.21
CA LEU A 154 -1.96 26.39 13.02
C LEU A 154 -2.08 27.37 14.17
N ASP A 155 -1.02 27.51 14.96
CA ASP A 155 -0.98 28.40 16.14
C ASP A 155 -2.20 28.18 17.05
N GLU A 156 -2.49 26.90 17.32
CA GLU A 156 -3.62 26.42 18.15
C GLU A 156 -5.01 26.60 17.52
N LYS A 157 -5.12 27.28 16.38
CA LYS A 157 -6.38 27.41 15.65
C LYS A 157 -6.59 26.23 14.70
N THR A 158 -7.76 25.63 14.76
CA THR A 158 -8.13 24.49 13.90
C THR A 158 -8.46 24.96 12.49
N LEU A 159 -7.87 24.31 11.49
CA LEU A 159 -8.16 24.52 10.08
C LEU A 159 -9.27 23.58 9.65
N THR A 160 -10.52 24.03 9.74
CA THR A 160 -11.72 23.19 9.56
C THR A 160 -11.91 22.67 8.13
N SER A 161 -11.36 23.34 7.13
CA SER A 161 -11.40 22.88 5.72
C SER A 161 -10.39 21.76 5.43
N GLU A 162 -9.36 21.60 6.27
CA GLU A 162 -8.21 20.77 5.97
C GLU A 162 -8.35 19.38 6.60
N THR A 163 -8.84 18.44 5.78
CA THR A 163 -9.09 17.05 6.18
C THR A 163 -8.19 16.02 5.51
N ARG A 164 -7.28 16.49 4.64
CA ARG A 164 -6.34 15.64 3.92
C ARG A 164 -5.14 15.28 4.81
N GLN A 165 -4.51 14.17 4.47
CA GLN A 165 -3.28 13.72 5.12
C GLN A 165 -2.10 14.70 4.93
N THR A 166 -2.11 15.45 3.84
CA THR A 166 -1.13 16.48 3.51
C THR A 166 -1.76 17.87 3.57
N LEU A 167 -0.99 18.85 4.03
CA LEU A 167 -1.38 20.25 4.08
C LEU A 167 -0.35 21.09 3.32
N SER A 168 -0.81 21.94 2.39
CA SER A 168 0.05 22.87 1.66
C SER A 168 -0.26 24.30 2.06
N ILE A 169 0.74 25.05 2.48
CA ILE A 169 0.63 26.43 2.99
C ILE A 169 1.63 27.30 2.22
N SER A 170 1.25 28.53 1.86
CA SER A 170 2.18 29.43 1.18
C SER A 170 3.35 29.84 2.08
N LEU A 171 4.56 30.03 1.51
CA LEU A 171 5.71 30.54 2.27
C LEU A 171 5.42 31.93 2.89
N ALA A 172 4.55 32.72 2.26
CA ALA A 172 4.11 34.02 2.79
C ALA A 172 3.32 33.92 4.11
N GLN A 173 2.65 32.78 4.37
CA GLN A 173 1.92 32.53 5.61
C GLN A 173 2.84 32.11 6.77
N LEU A 174 4.08 31.68 6.48
CA LEU A 174 5.11 31.39 7.48
C LEU A 174 5.82 32.62 8.06
N LYS A 175 5.22 33.82 7.93
CA LYS A 175 5.71 35.01 8.64
C LYS A 175 5.66 34.75 10.14
N GLY A 176 6.83 34.72 10.79
CA GLY A 176 7.00 34.43 12.21
C GLY A 176 7.18 32.93 12.52
N GLU A 177 7.35 32.62 13.80
CA GLU A 177 7.55 31.24 14.27
C GLU A 177 6.20 30.50 14.38
N ARG A 178 5.71 29.97 13.25
CA ARG A 178 4.42 29.27 13.16
C ARG A 178 4.50 27.84 13.70
N ARG A 179 3.45 27.41 14.40
CA ARG A 179 3.36 26.10 15.07
C ARG A 179 2.27 25.26 14.43
N PHE A 180 2.66 24.13 13.85
CA PHE A 180 1.75 23.19 13.21
C PHE A 180 1.61 21.91 14.03
N THR A 181 0.40 21.38 14.06
CA THR A 181 0.15 19.99 14.47
C THR A 181 -0.90 19.36 13.58
N CYS A 182 -0.80 18.05 13.43
CA CYS A 182 -1.81 17.21 12.81
C CYS A 182 -2.47 16.36 13.89
N SER A 183 -3.79 16.23 13.84
CA SER A 183 -4.55 15.27 14.63
C SER A 183 -5.17 14.23 13.69
N VAL A 184 -5.19 12.98 14.12
CA VAL A 184 -5.73 11.87 13.35
C VAL A 184 -6.75 11.13 14.20
N LYS A 185 -7.91 10.87 13.61
CA LYS A 185 -9.07 10.32 14.30
C LYS A 185 -9.61 9.10 13.58
N ASN A 186 -9.98 8.07 14.35
CA ASN A 186 -10.87 7.01 13.90
C ASN A 186 -12.15 7.00 14.76
N LYS A 187 -12.97 5.94 14.67
CA LYS A 187 -14.23 5.85 15.43
C LYS A 187 -14.02 5.64 16.93
N VAL A 188 -12.84 5.20 17.36
CA VAL A 188 -12.56 4.78 18.75
C VAL A 188 -11.56 5.69 19.48
N SER A 189 -10.76 6.47 18.76
CA SER A 189 -9.66 7.27 19.34
C SER A 189 -9.28 8.46 18.45
N ILE A 190 -8.60 9.42 19.07
CA ILE A 190 -7.99 10.59 18.42
C ILE A 190 -6.60 10.77 18.99
N GLU A 191 -5.62 11.00 18.13
CA GLU A 191 -4.23 11.19 18.55
C GLU A 191 -3.59 12.37 17.80
N LYS A 192 -2.63 13.03 18.43
CA LYS A 192 -2.06 14.30 17.93
C LYS A 192 -0.54 14.23 17.78
N SER A 193 -0.03 14.83 16.70
CA SER A 193 1.39 14.93 16.44
C SER A 193 2.08 15.86 17.45
N VAL A 194 3.40 15.73 17.54
CA VAL A 194 4.22 16.77 18.16
C VAL A 194 4.13 18.06 17.32
N ILE A 195 4.33 19.20 17.98
CA ILE A 195 4.36 20.52 17.36
C ILE A 195 5.60 20.62 16.46
N VAL A 196 5.39 21.02 15.21
CA VAL A 196 6.44 21.27 14.23
C VAL A 196 6.46 22.74 13.85
N ARG A 197 7.66 23.30 13.71
CA ARG A 197 7.91 24.69 13.31
C ARG A 197 8.72 24.69 12.01
N PRO A 198 8.07 24.78 10.85
CA PRO A 198 8.78 24.72 9.57
C PRO A 198 9.78 25.85 9.43
N THR A 199 11.04 25.52 9.16
CA THR A 199 12.09 26.49 8.82
C THR A 199 12.47 26.37 7.36
N CYS A 200 12.01 27.31 6.53
CA CYS A 200 12.35 27.38 5.11
C CYS A 200 13.33 28.51 4.86
N LYS A 201 14.58 28.17 4.57
CA LYS A 201 15.60 29.14 4.11
C LYS A 201 15.85 28.89 2.64
N ALA A 202 15.65 29.91 1.81
CA ALA A 202 16.01 29.82 0.40
C ALA A 202 17.51 29.49 0.31
N PRO A 203 17.92 28.56 -0.56
CA PRO A 203 19.33 28.39 -0.86
C PRO A 203 19.91 29.75 -1.31
N PRO A 204 21.17 30.07 -0.94
CA PRO A 204 21.80 31.30 -1.39
C PRO A 204 21.69 31.38 -2.91
N PRO A 205 21.44 32.57 -3.48
CA PRO A 205 21.41 32.73 -4.93
C PRO A 205 22.69 32.13 -5.47
N SER A 206 22.56 31.09 -6.32
CA SER A 206 23.71 30.59 -7.06
C SER A 206 24.37 31.78 -7.73
N PRO A 207 25.70 31.95 -7.65
CA PRO A 207 26.36 33.05 -8.31
C PRO A 207 25.87 33.09 -9.76
N PRO A 208 25.56 34.29 -10.31
CA PRO A 208 25.03 34.40 -11.65
C PRO A 208 25.98 33.64 -12.57
N THR A 209 25.49 32.57 -13.18
CA THR A 209 26.23 31.86 -14.22
C THR A 209 26.34 32.85 -15.38
N LEU A 210 27.42 33.65 -15.37
CA LEU A 210 27.71 34.73 -16.31
C LEU A 210 27.97 34.23 -17.74
N LEU A 211 27.58 33.00 -18.07
CA LEU A 211 27.79 32.38 -19.37
C LEU A 211 26.59 31.48 -19.73
N CYS A 212 25.38 32.03 -19.71
CA CYS A 212 24.24 31.45 -20.43
C CYS A 212 24.29 31.83 -21.91
N PHE A 213 25.33 31.40 -22.63
CA PHE A 213 25.15 31.18 -24.07
C PHE A 213 24.41 29.85 -24.21
N LYS A 214 23.14 29.90 -24.63
CA LYS A 214 22.41 28.73 -25.13
C LYS A 214 23.36 27.93 -26.02
N SER A 215 23.68 26.68 -25.66
CA SER A 215 24.66 25.87 -26.42
C SER A 215 24.29 25.72 -27.90
N SER A 216 23.02 25.94 -28.23
CA SER A 216 22.49 26.08 -29.59
C SER A 216 23.16 27.20 -30.42
N ILE A 217 23.49 28.36 -29.84
CA ILE A 217 24.11 29.47 -30.58
C ILE A 217 25.58 29.16 -30.89
N VAL A 218 26.30 28.58 -29.92
CA VAL A 218 27.72 28.23 -30.09
C VAL A 218 27.89 27.14 -31.16
N MET A 219 27.04 26.11 -31.14
CA MET A 219 27.06 25.05 -32.17
C MET A 219 26.71 25.56 -33.58
N THR A 220 25.88 26.59 -33.70
CA THR A 220 25.54 27.19 -35.00
C THR A 220 26.74 27.95 -35.61
N VAL A 221 27.52 28.64 -34.77
CA VAL A 221 28.72 29.38 -35.22
C VAL A 221 29.85 28.41 -35.61
N PHE A 222 30.03 27.32 -34.87
CA PHE A 222 31.04 26.31 -35.23
C PHE A 222 30.67 25.55 -36.52
N ALA A 223 29.40 25.21 -36.73
CA ALA A 223 28.95 24.57 -37.97
C ALA A 223 29.08 25.49 -39.20
N ALA A 224 28.81 26.79 -39.05
CA ALA A 224 28.99 27.77 -40.12
C ALA A 224 30.47 27.98 -40.49
N GLY A 225 31.36 28.01 -39.49
CA GLY A 225 32.81 28.15 -39.71
C GLY A 225 33.41 26.96 -40.47
N VAL A 226 33.09 25.74 -40.06
CA VAL A 226 33.61 24.52 -40.71
C VAL A 226 33.07 24.38 -42.14
N GLY A 227 31.80 24.72 -42.38
CA GLY A 227 31.20 24.71 -43.72
C GLY A 227 31.88 25.69 -44.70
N LEU A 228 32.21 26.90 -44.23
CA LEU A 228 32.91 27.90 -45.05
C LEU A 228 34.32 27.42 -45.45
N ILE A 229 35.05 26.82 -44.51
CA ILE A 229 36.41 26.30 -44.75
C ILE A 229 36.37 25.15 -45.75
N LEU A 230 35.41 24.23 -45.63
CA LEU A 230 35.23 23.12 -46.56
C LEU A 230 34.89 23.63 -47.98
N LEU A 231 34.02 24.63 -48.09
CA LEU A 231 33.66 25.26 -49.36
C LEU A 231 34.89 25.88 -50.07
N LEU A 232 35.73 26.60 -49.31
CA LEU A 232 36.95 27.20 -49.85
C LEU A 232 37.93 26.14 -50.37
N LEU A 233 38.10 25.02 -49.65
CA LEU A 233 38.95 23.91 -50.11
C LEU A 233 38.43 23.30 -51.42
N ILE A 234 37.12 23.10 -51.54
CA ILE A 234 36.51 22.57 -52.77
C ILE A 234 36.72 23.53 -53.94
N ILE A 235 36.56 24.84 -53.74
CA ILE A 235 36.80 25.86 -54.78
C ILE A 235 38.26 25.83 -55.23
N VAL A 236 39.21 25.75 -54.29
CA VAL A 236 40.65 25.65 -54.62
C VAL A 236 40.92 24.40 -55.44
N VAL A 237 40.38 23.24 -55.05
CA VAL A 237 40.53 21.99 -55.81
C VAL A 237 39.96 22.12 -57.23
N ILE A 238 38.77 22.72 -57.39
CA ILE A 238 38.16 22.94 -58.70
C ILE A 238 39.04 23.87 -59.56
N LEU A 239 39.58 24.95 -58.99
CA LEU A 239 40.48 25.86 -59.70
C LEU A 239 41.80 25.16 -60.08
N CYS A 240 42.37 24.34 -59.20
CA CYS A 240 43.54 23.52 -59.50
C CYS A 240 43.26 22.50 -60.62
N CYS A 241 42.09 21.83 -60.59
CA CYS A 241 41.67 20.89 -61.62
C CYS A 241 41.42 21.58 -62.96
N ARG A 242 40.78 22.75 -62.99
CA ARG A 242 40.57 23.55 -64.21
C ARG A 242 41.88 24.07 -64.78
N ASN A 243 42.82 24.52 -63.93
CA ASN A 243 44.14 24.95 -64.37
C ASN A 243 44.97 23.77 -64.90
N LYS A 244 44.87 22.59 -64.28
CA LYS A 244 45.51 21.35 -64.77
C LYS A 244 44.87 20.89 -66.09
N HIS A 245 43.55 20.96 -66.23
CA HIS A 245 42.84 20.61 -67.46
C HIS A 245 43.19 21.58 -68.60
N ASN A 246 43.20 22.90 -68.36
CA ASN A 246 43.66 23.88 -69.35
C ASN A 246 45.15 23.68 -69.72
N LYS A 247 46.01 23.33 -68.76
CA LYS A 247 47.41 23.02 -69.02
C LYS A 247 47.61 21.71 -69.79
N THR A 248 46.68 20.75 -69.64
CA THR A 248 46.72 19.46 -70.35
C THR A 248 46.16 19.60 -71.77
N GLN A 249 45.14 20.44 -72.00
CA GLN A 249 44.67 20.78 -73.35
C GLN A 249 45.75 21.49 -74.19
N MET A 250 46.61 22.33 -73.57
CA MET A 250 47.74 22.92 -74.30
C MET A 250 48.92 21.97 -74.55
N ARG A 251 48.97 20.78 -73.91
CA ARG A 251 50.03 19.78 -74.12
C ARG A 251 49.62 18.59 -75.00
N ALA A 252 48.33 18.44 -75.30
CA ALA A 252 47.83 17.42 -76.22
C ALA A 252 47.91 17.81 -77.72
N GLY A 253 48.45 19.01 -78.03
CA GLY A 253 48.57 19.55 -79.38
C GLY A 253 49.94 19.40 -80.06
N GLY A 254 50.88 18.59 -79.55
CA GLY A 254 52.13 18.35 -80.28
C GLY A 254 53.24 17.60 -79.57
N ARG A 255 53.28 16.28 -79.74
CA ARG A 255 54.42 15.52 -80.30
C ARG A 255 54.16 14.03 -80.13
N GLY A 256 53.85 13.38 -81.25
CA GLY A 256 53.91 11.94 -81.39
C GLY A 256 55.36 11.44 -81.50
N GLU A 257 55.48 10.17 -81.12
CA GLU A 257 56.50 9.16 -81.44
C GLU A 257 57.95 9.38 -81.01
N LEU A 258 58.45 8.44 -80.20
CA LEU A 258 59.52 7.53 -80.64
C LEU A 258 59.32 6.14 -79.99
N ARG A 259 59.22 5.13 -80.87
CA ARG A 259 59.13 3.68 -80.62
C ARG A 259 60.41 3.15 -79.95
N MET A 260 60.31 2.28 -78.93
CA MET A 260 60.27 0.79 -78.96
C MET A 260 61.62 0.12 -79.30
N LEU A 261 62.12 -0.70 -78.37
CA LEU A 261 63.04 -1.80 -78.67
C LEU A 261 62.64 -3.03 -77.84
N SER A 262 62.35 -4.11 -78.56
CA SER A 262 62.09 -5.47 -78.10
C SER A 262 63.10 -6.38 -78.81
N LEU A 263 63.71 -7.32 -78.07
CA LEU A 263 64.45 -8.50 -78.52
C LEU A 263 64.43 -9.45 -77.29
N ASN A 264 63.65 -10.52 -77.13
CA ASN A 264 63.19 -11.65 -77.95
C ASN A 264 63.98 -12.95 -77.65
N LYS A 265 63.24 -14.08 -77.65
CA LYS A 265 63.63 -15.51 -77.61
C LYS A 265 63.99 -16.16 -76.25
N GLN A 266 63.52 -17.37 -75.88
CA GLN A 266 62.85 -18.49 -76.61
C GLN A 266 62.21 -19.45 -75.54
N GLU A 267 60.86 -19.66 -75.51
CA GLU A 267 60.06 -20.83 -76.01
C GLU A 267 59.89 -21.95 -74.94
N MET A 268 58.69 -22.42 -74.56
CA MET A 268 57.61 -23.07 -75.33
C MET A 268 56.32 -23.02 -74.46
N ASP A 269 55.28 -22.29 -74.88
CA ASP A 269 54.06 -22.71 -75.61
C ASP A 269 52.92 -23.31 -74.76
N SER A 270 51.75 -22.67 -74.91
CA SER A 270 50.36 -23.17 -74.87
C SER A 270 49.40 -22.60 -73.80
N ASP A 271 48.39 -21.91 -74.32
CA ASP A 271 47.29 -21.16 -73.69
C ASP A 271 46.11 -22.03 -73.21
N ALA A 272 45.60 -21.71 -72.00
CA ALA A 272 44.20 -21.56 -71.53
C ALA A 272 43.14 -22.70 -71.69
N PRO A 273 41.98 -22.68 -70.99
CA PRO A 273 41.55 -21.85 -69.84
C PRO A 273 41.05 -22.67 -68.61
N ASP A 274 40.90 -21.94 -67.51
CA ASP A 274 39.89 -22.08 -66.43
C ASP A 274 39.70 -23.38 -65.63
N TYR A 275 39.34 -23.12 -64.37
CA TYR A 275 38.68 -23.91 -63.32
C TYR A 275 39.35 -25.16 -62.74
N GLU A 276 39.30 -25.23 -61.40
CA GLU A 276 39.32 -26.45 -60.56
C GLU A 276 40.63 -27.29 -60.54
N THR A 277 41.12 -27.92 -59.47
CA THR A 277 40.78 -28.10 -58.05
C THR A 277 42.02 -28.75 -57.39
N MET A 278 42.07 -28.71 -56.05
CA MET A 278 42.52 -29.79 -55.16
C MET A 278 44.02 -29.89 -54.74
N HIS A 279 44.23 -29.63 -53.44
CA HIS A 279 45.20 -30.32 -52.58
C HIS A 279 44.71 -31.75 -52.28
N PRO A 280 45.59 -32.74 -52.03
CA PRO A 280 45.67 -33.37 -50.68
C PRO A 280 47.12 -33.87 -50.36
N SER A 281 47.50 -34.25 -49.13
CA SER A 281 46.90 -35.26 -48.23
C SER A 281 47.08 -34.87 -46.76
N GLU A 282 45.97 -34.78 -46.01
CA GLU A 282 45.39 -35.78 -45.07
C GLU A 282 46.07 -35.71 -43.69
N ASP A 283 45.35 -35.62 -42.56
CA ASP A 283 44.16 -36.39 -42.19
C ASP A 283 43.22 -35.65 -41.19
N SER A 284 41.97 -36.14 -41.07
CA SER A 284 40.73 -35.41 -40.70
C SER A 284 40.26 -35.54 -39.20
N PRO A 285 38.96 -35.36 -38.79
CA PRO A 285 38.32 -34.14 -38.24
C PRO A 285 37.49 -34.45 -36.93
N PRO A 286 36.29 -33.85 -36.58
CA PRO A 286 35.70 -32.49 -36.70
C PRO A 286 35.10 -31.94 -35.35
N ALA A 287 34.63 -30.67 -35.32
CA ALA A 287 33.21 -30.28 -35.10
C ALA A 287 33.02 -28.83 -34.56
N THR A 288 32.20 -28.06 -35.28
CA THR A 288 31.37 -26.93 -34.80
C THR A 288 29.90 -27.44 -34.70
N PRO A 289 28.96 -26.78 -33.97
CA PRO A 289 28.21 -25.69 -34.61
C PRO A 289 27.74 -24.53 -33.69
N GLU A 290 27.43 -23.42 -34.35
CA GLU A 290 26.52 -22.29 -34.00
C GLU A 290 25.04 -22.76 -33.73
N PRO A 291 23.96 -21.93 -33.49
CA PRO A 291 23.81 -20.46 -33.61
C PRO A 291 22.88 -19.72 -32.57
N SER A 292 22.86 -18.37 -32.69
CA SER A 292 21.72 -17.40 -32.67
C SER A 292 20.67 -17.28 -31.53
N ALA A 293 20.62 -16.05 -30.98
CA ALA A 293 19.49 -15.19 -30.55
C ALA A 293 18.14 -15.77 -30.08
N ARG A 294 17.73 -15.44 -28.85
CA ARG A 294 16.45 -14.75 -28.49
C ARG A 294 16.27 -14.57 -26.97
N ASP A 295 15.71 -13.42 -26.63
CA ASP A 295 14.70 -13.16 -25.60
C ASP A 295 14.95 -13.47 -24.10
N TYR A 296 14.65 -12.42 -23.33
CA TYR A 296 13.85 -12.45 -22.09
C TYR A 296 14.49 -12.80 -20.75
N TYR A 297 14.37 -11.83 -19.84
CA TYR A 297 14.40 -12.01 -18.38
C TYR A 297 13.40 -13.09 -17.92
N LYS A 298 13.82 -13.98 -17.02
CA LYS A 298 12.95 -14.74 -16.11
C LYS A 298 13.67 -14.84 -14.76
N ASN A 299 13.34 -13.99 -13.78
CA ASN A 299 12.21 -14.06 -12.83
C ASN A 299 12.35 -15.27 -11.89
N VAL A 300 12.74 -15.04 -10.63
CA VAL A 300 11.85 -15.03 -9.45
C VAL A 300 11.11 -16.36 -9.29
N SER A 301 11.53 -17.14 -8.30
CA SER A 301 10.78 -18.26 -7.77
C SER A 301 9.93 -17.79 -6.60
N GLN A 302 8.61 -17.91 -6.75
CA GLN A 302 7.63 -17.98 -5.68
C GLN A 302 6.49 -18.88 -6.18
N PRO A 303 5.54 -19.25 -5.33
CA PRO A 303 5.47 -20.46 -4.50
C PRO A 303 4.66 -21.59 -5.17
N GLU A 304 4.71 -22.81 -4.63
CA GLU A 304 3.72 -23.86 -4.93
C GLU A 304 2.90 -24.19 -3.69
N ALA A 305 1.59 -24.23 -3.93
CA ALA A 305 0.56 -24.77 -3.07
C ALA A 305 0.08 -26.10 -3.66
N GLU A 306 -0.50 -26.93 -2.79
CA GLU A 306 -1.30 -28.15 -2.97
C GLU A 306 -0.66 -29.33 -2.22
N THR A 307 -1.33 -30.24 -1.53
CA THR A 307 -2.69 -30.43 -0.99
C THR A 307 -2.52 -31.61 -0.01
N GLU A 308 -3.49 -31.83 0.87
CA GLU A 308 -3.89 -33.17 1.36
C GLU A 308 -3.47 -33.65 2.79
N ASN A 309 -4.52 -33.81 3.62
CA ASN A 309 -4.79 -34.80 4.68
C ASN A 309 -3.93 -34.92 5.96
N SER A 310 -4.56 -34.48 7.08
CA SER A 310 -4.83 -35.15 8.38
C SER A 310 -3.80 -36.05 9.12
N PRO A 311 -3.92 -36.19 10.46
CA PRO A 311 -2.79 -36.08 11.38
C PRO A 311 -2.30 -37.42 11.96
N PRO A 312 -1.10 -37.47 12.57
CA PRO A 312 -0.78 -38.49 13.56
C PRO A 312 -1.06 -37.99 14.98
N GLN A 313 -1.88 -38.79 15.67
CA GLN A 313 -2.09 -38.74 17.09
C GLN A 313 -0.87 -39.26 17.87
N LEU A 314 -0.72 -38.74 19.09
CA LEU A 314 -0.32 -39.44 20.31
C LEU A 314 1.10 -40.01 20.42
N SER A 315 1.96 -39.26 21.10
CA SER A 315 2.92 -39.83 22.07
C SER A 315 3.29 -38.78 23.13
N SER A 316 2.74 -38.91 24.33
CA SER A 316 3.52 -38.57 25.53
C SER A 316 3.21 -39.57 26.62
N ALA A 317 4.26 -40.29 26.98
CA ALA A 317 4.31 -41.19 28.10
C ALA A 317 4.14 -40.42 29.41
N ALA A 318 3.53 -41.10 30.37
CA ALA A 318 3.34 -40.67 31.73
C ALA A 318 4.67 -40.45 32.46
N GLU A 319 4.81 -39.34 33.20
CA GLU A 319 5.55 -39.34 34.46
C GLU A 319 5.15 -38.14 35.33
N GLY A 320 4.85 -38.39 36.61
CA GLY A 320 5.02 -37.41 37.69
C GLY A 320 3.79 -36.70 38.25
N GLN A 321 2.95 -37.41 39.00
CA GLN A 321 2.08 -36.80 40.01
C GLN A 321 2.91 -36.25 41.19
N ARG A 322 2.68 -34.98 41.54
CA ARG A 322 2.89 -34.45 42.90
C ARG A 322 1.70 -33.53 43.24
N PRO A 323 0.90 -33.81 44.30
CA PRO A 323 -0.22 -32.95 44.65
C PRO A 323 0.25 -31.73 45.46
N SER A 324 -0.21 -30.54 45.07
CA SER A 324 -0.11 -29.31 45.87
C SER A 324 -1.14 -29.31 47.03
N PRO A 325 -0.81 -28.72 48.18
CA PRO A 325 -1.60 -28.86 49.41
C PRO A 325 -2.87 -28.00 49.42
N VAL A 326 -3.97 -28.60 49.88
CA VAL A 326 -5.29 -27.99 50.08
C VAL A 326 -5.27 -27.04 51.30
N PRO A 327 -5.83 -25.81 51.22
CA PRO A 327 -6.06 -24.97 52.40
C PRO A 327 -7.25 -25.46 53.23
N LYS A 328 -7.07 -25.62 54.55
CA LYS A 328 -8.13 -25.94 55.52
C LYS A 328 -9.16 -24.79 55.67
N PRO A 329 -10.42 -25.08 56.03
CA PRO A 329 -11.48 -24.08 56.18
C PRO A 329 -11.32 -23.27 57.47
N ARG A 330 -11.56 -21.95 57.44
CA ARG A 330 -11.74 -21.14 58.65
C ARG A 330 -13.16 -21.28 59.17
N THR A 331 -13.27 -21.66 60.44
CA THR A 331 -14.49 -21.76 61.25
C THR A 331 -15.15 -20.39 61.44
N ARG A 332 -16.47 -20.31 61.24
CA ARG A 332 -17.32 -19.15 61.59
C ARG A 332 -17.55 -19.10 63.10
N SER A 333 -17.46 -17.92 63.70
CA SER A 333 -18.00 -17.64 65.04
C SER A 333 -19.48 -17.21 64.95
N PRO A 334 -20.35 -17.54 65.93
CA PRO A 334 -21.78 -17.19 65.90
C PRO A 334 -22.04 -15.71 66.24
N PRO A 335 -23.23 -15.16 65.91
CA PRO A 335 -23.57 -13.76 66.14
C PRO A 335 -23.96 -13.50 67.61
N THR A 336 -23.42 -12.41 68.16
CA THR A 336 -23.91 -11.82 69.42
C THR A 336 -25.23 -11.10 69.16
N VAL A 337 -26.23 -11.39 69.98
CA VAL A 337 -27.59 -10.85 69.96
C VAL A 337 -27.82 -10.04 71.26
N LEU A 338 -28.53 -8.91 71.13
CA LEU A 338 -29.29 -8.08 72.11
C LEU A 338 -28.76 -6.65 72.34
N PRO A 339 -29.63 -5.69 72.74
CA PRO A 339 -31.10 -5.64 72.67
C PRO A 339 -31.66 -4.39 71.97
N LYS A 340 -32.96 -4.48 71.71
CA LYS A 340 -33.89 -3.47 71.23
C LYS A 340 -34.17 -2.44 72.33
N GLU A 341 -34.05 -1.16 72.03
CA GLU A 341 -34.62 -0.08 72.84
C GLU A 341 -35.63 0.71 71.99
N SER A 342 -36.88 0.70 72.46
CA SER A 342 -37.96 1.59 72.04
C SER A 342 -37.86 2.86 72.86
N SER A 343 -38.03 4.03 72.24
CA SER A 343 -38.57 5.23 72.90
C SER A 343 -39.04 6.22 71.85
N ASP A 344 -40.20 6.78 72.12
CA ASP A 344 -40.99 7.75 71.36
C ASP A 344 -40.24 9.01 70.89
N MET A 345 -40.57 9.49 69.68
CA MET A 345 -41.21 10.81 69.45
C MET A 345 -41.66 10.96 67.99
#